data_AF-A0A928MAN4-F1
#
_entry.id   AF-A0A928MAN4-F1
#
_cell.length_a   1.000
_cell.length_b   1.000
_cell.length_c   1.000
_cell.angle_alpha   90.00
_cell.angle_beta   90.00
_cell.angle_gamma   90.00
#
_symmetry.space_group_name_H-M   'P 1'
#
loop_
_entity.id
_entity.type
_entity.pdbx_description
1 polymer ?
#
loop_
_entity_poly.entity_id
_entity_poly.type
_entity_poly.pdbx_seq_one_letter_code
_entity_poly.pdbx_strand_id
1 'polypeptide(L)'
;MMLYPPMSDLVKKVDSRYMLVNVVARRAREISAEAERTEEYLEEKSVSIAIREIAEGKVSIIRNSEIAEEAVEAVEEADEEAAEEETAEETEAEEVQD
;
A
#
# COMPACT_ATOMS: atom_id res chain seq x y z
N MET A 1 -19.53 19.56 -14.75
CA MET A 1 -18.50 18.82 -15.50
C MET A 1 -18.81 17.34 -15.39
N MET A 2 -18.82 16.60 -16.50
CA MET A 2 -18.96 15.13 -16.47
C MET A 2 -17.70 14.49 -15.92
N LEU A 3 -17.84 13.31 -15.31
CA LEU A 3 -16.73 12.49 -14.84
C LEU A 3 -15.90 12.01 -16.06
N TYR A 4 -14.61 12.32 -16.08
CA TYR A 4 -13.67 11.80 -17.07
C TYR A 4 -12.39 11.33 -16.36
N PRO A 5 -11.84 10.15 -16.71
CA PRO A 5 -12.36 9.17 -17.66
C PRO A 5 -13.69 8.53 -17.23
N PRO A 6 -14.43 7.89 -18.16
CA PRO A 6 -15.73 7.31 -17.84
C PRO A 6 -15.61 6.17 -16.83
N MET A 7 -16.66 5.97 -16.03
CA MET A 7 -16.70 4.94 -14.97
C MET A 7 -16.36 3.54 -15.49
N SER A 8 -16.73 3.21 -16.72
CA SER A 8 -16.41 1.92 -17.35
C SER A 8 -14.91 1.65 -17.43
N ASP A 9 -14.09 2.68 -17.58
CA ASP A 9 -12.64 2.54 -17.68
C ASP A 9 -11.99 2.47 -16.30
N LEU A 10 -12.53 3.22 -15.33
CA LEU A 10 -12.08 3.16 -13.95
C LEU A 10 -12.35 1.80 -13.30
N VAL A 11 -13.50 1.19 -13.59
CA VAL A 11 -13.85 -0.13 -13.05
C VAL A 11 -12.90 -1.22 -13.54
N LYS A 12 -12.32 -1.10 -14.74
CA LYS A 12 -11.31 -2.05 -15.25
C LYS A 12 -9.99 -2.01 -14.46
N LYS A 13 -9.77 -0.99 -13.63
CA LYS A 13 -8.58 -0.86 -12.77
C LYS A 13 -8.78 -1.42 -11.38
N VAL A 14 -10.04 -1.51 -10.93
CA VAL A 14 -10.41 -1.76 -9.52
C VAL A 14 -11.35 -2.96 -9.39
N ASP A 15 -11.74 -3.62 -10.48
CA ASP A 15 -12.60 -4.81 -10.56
C ASP A 15 -14.02 -4.70 -9.96
N SER A 16 -14.32 -3.64 -9.22
CA SER A 16 -15.60 -3.43 -8.54
C SER A 16 -15.97 -1.96 -8.45
N ARG A 17 -17.22 -1.62 -8.80
CA ARG A 17 -17.76 -0.26 -8.71
C ARG A 17 -17.79 0.25 -7.27
N TYR A 18 -18.13 -0.61 -6.31
CA TYR A 18 -18.19 -0.22 -4.90
C TYR A 18 -16.79 0.02 -4.33
N MET A 19 -15.83 -0.84 -4.71
CA MET A 19 -14.44 -0.67 -4.32
C MET A 19 -13.87 0.62 -4.93
N LEU A 20 -14.17 0.91 -6.19
CA LEU A 20 -13.77 2.15 -6.84
C LEU A 20 -14.22 3.39 -6.06
N VAL A 21 -15.47 3.43 -5.57
CA VAL A 21 -15.97 4.56 -4.75
C VAL A 21 -15.15 4.72 -3.48
N ASN A 22 -14.86 3.63 -2.78
CA ASN A 22 -14.07 3.67 -1.55
C ASN A 22 -12.62 4.11 -1.80
N VAL A 23 -11.98 3.58 -2.85
CA VAL A 23 -10.61 3.93 -3.24
C VAL A 23 -10.53 5.40 -3.63
N VAL A 24 -11.44 5.90 -4.47
CA VAL A 24 -11.52 7.33 -4.84
C VAL A 24 -11.71 8.20 -3.60
N ALA A 25 -12.65 7.84 -2.71
CA ALA A 25 -12.94 8.63 -1.52
C ALA A 25 -11.76 8.71 -0.57
N ARG A 26 -11.08 7.58 -0.35
CA ARG A 26 -9.86 7.52 0.47
C ARG A 26 -8.76 8.37 -0.15
N ARG A 27 -8.45 8.16 -1.42
CA ARG A 27 -7.38 8.87 -2.11
C ARG A 27 -7.63 10.38 -2.19
N ALA A 28 -8.86 10.80 -2.42
CA ALA A 28 -9.22 12.22 -2.40
C ALA A 28 -8.99 12.87 -1.03
N ARG A 29 -9.25 12.17 0.08
CA ARG A 29 -8.94 12.66 1.44
C ARG A 29 -7.44 12.79 1.67
N GLU A 30 -6.65 11.83 1.20
CA GLU A 30 -5.18 11.89 1.29
C GLU A 30 -4.64 13.11 0.54
N ILE A 31 -5.11 13.34 -0.69
CA ILE A 31 -4.73 14.52 -1.50
C ILE A 31 -5.11 15.83 -0.79
N SER A 32 -6.32 15.90 -0.23
CA SER A 32 -6.78 17.08 0.50
C SER A 32 -5.95 17.32 1.77
N ALA A 33 -5.71 16.29 2.57
CA ALA A 33 -4.92 16.40 3.80
C ALA A 33 -3.46 16.77 3.51
N GLU A 34 -2.89 16.24 2.42
CA GLU A 34 -1.54 16.60 1.97
C GLU A 34 -1.46 18.08 1.61
N ALA A 35 -2.38 18.58 0.79
CA ALA A 35 -2.44 19.99 0.40
C ALA A 35 -2.65 20.92 1.61
N GLU A 36 -3.48 20.52 2.57
CA GLU A 36 -3.65 21.27 3.83
C GLU A 36 -2.36 21.31 4.65
N ARG A 37 -1.62 20.20 4.70
CA ARG A 37 -0.35 20.08 5.45
C ARG A 37 0.79 20.85 4.79
N THR A 38 0.84 20.91 3.47
CA THR A 38 1.85 21.66 2.70
C THR A 38 1.47 23.12 2.47
N GLU A 39 0.27 23.53 2.91
CA GLU A 39 -0.34 24.84 2.62
C GLU A 39 -0.44 25.14 1.11
N GLU A 40 -0.56 24.09 0.30
CA GLU A 40 -0.66 24.19 -1.15
C GLU A 40 -2.12 24.34 -1.61
N TYR A 41 -2.33 25.22 -2.59
CA TYR A 41 -3.64 25.39 -3.21
C TYR A 41 -3.83 24.38 -4.35
N LEU A 42 -4.90 23.59 -4.27
CA LEU A 42 -5.29 22.66 -5.34
C LEU A 42 -6.10 23.39 -6.43
N GLU A 43 -5.57 23.41 -7.66
CA GLU A 43 -6.28 23.95 -8.82
C GLU A 43 -7.53 23.14 -9.19
N GLU A 44 -7.48 21.83 -8.96
CA GLU A 44 -8.56 20.89 -9.21
C GLU A 44 -9.10 20.30 -7.91
N LYS A 45 -10.36 19.84 -7.91
CA LYS A 45 -10.93 19.13 -6.75
C LYS A 45 -10.14 17.84 -6.51
N SER A 46 -9.86 17.53 -5.24
CA SER A 46 -9.14 16.31 -4.85
C SER A 46 -9.76 15.02 -5.41
N VAL A 47 -11.10 14.97 -5.52
CA VAL A 47 -11.82 13.85 -6.16
C VAL A 47 -11.47 13.70 -7.64
N SER A 48 -11.35 14.81 -8.38
CA SER A 48 -10.95 14.80 -9.79
C SER A 48 -9.51 14.31 -9.97
N ILE A 49 -8.61 14.75 -9.08
CA ILE A 49 -7.22 14.31 -9.06
C ILE A 49 -7.15 12.80 -8.77
N ALA A 50 -7.86 12.31 -7.74
CA ALA A 50 -7.90 10.90 -7.38
C ALA A 50 -8.40 10.01 -8.54
N ILE A 51 -9.45 10.44 -9.25
CA ILE A 51 -9.98 9.71 -10.41
C ILE A 51 -8.92 9.56 -11.50
N ARG A 52 -8.16 10.62 -11.78
CA ARG A 52 -7.08 10.59 -12.78
C ARG A 52 -5.92 9.71 -12.33
N GLU A 53 -5.49 9.79 -11.09
CA GLU A 53 -4.42 8.92 -10.56
C GLU A 53 -4.78 7.44 -10.64
N ILE A 54 -6.03 7.07 -10.34
CA ILE A 54 -6.53 5.70 -10.48
C ILE A 54 -6.53 5.27 -11.96
N ALA A 55 -6.97 6.15 -12.87
CA ALA A 55 -6.94 5.86 -14.30
C ALA A 55 -5.52 5.65 -14.83
N GLU A 56 -4.56 6.44 -14.33
CA GLU A 56 -3.13 6.34 -14.64
C GLU A 56 -2.44 5.14 -13.97
N GLY A 57 -3.11 4.45 -13.04
CA GLY A 57 -2.55 3.31 -12.31
C GLY A 57 -1.54 3.71 -11.21
N LYS A 58 -1.60 4.96 -10.74
CA LYS A 58 -0.74 5.47 -9.65
C LYS A 58 -1.20 5.04 -8.25
N VAL A 59 -2.38 4.43 -8.14
CA VAL A 59 -2.94 3.95 -6.88
C VAL A 59 -2.87 2.42 -6.87
N SER A 60 -2.11 1.87 -5.93
CA SER A 60 -2.08 0.44 -5.62
C SER A 60 -3.21 0.09 -4.65
N ILE A 61 -3.89 -1.01 -4.92
CA ILE A 61 -4.97 -1.53 -4.07
C ILE A 61 -4.50 -2.87 -3.52
N ILE A 62 -4.21 -2.89 -2.23
CA ILE A 62 -3.80 -4.10 -1.52
C ILE A 62 -5.05 -4.74 -0.92
N ARG A 63 -5.30 -6.00 -1.25
CA ARG A 63 -6.40 -6.78 -0.69
C ARG A 63 -5.96 -7.40 0.64
N ASN A 64 -6.92 -7.53 1.53
CA ASN A 64 -6.65 -8.04 2.88
C ASN A 64 -6.09 -9.47 2.90
N SER A 65 -6.32 -10.26 1.84
CA SER A 65 -5.69 -11.58 1.66
C SER A 65 -4.19 -11.47 1.40
N GLU A 66 -3.76 -10.50 0.60
CA GLU A 66 -2.34 -10.28 0.26
C GLU A 66 -1.54 -9.79 1.48
N ILE A 67 -2.15 -8.93 2.31
CA ILE A 67 -1.55 -8.48 3.59
C ILE A 67 -1.38 -9.66 4.56
N ALA A 68 -2.34 -10.58 4.59
CA ALA A 68 -2.27 -11.74 5.47
C ALA A 68 -1.15 -12.69 5.04
N GLU A 69 -0.91 -12.86 3.74
CA GLU A 69 0.20 -13.66 3.21
C GLU A 69 1.56 -13.00 3.53
N GLU A 70 1.72 -11.71 3.24
CA GLU A 70 2.96 -10.96 3.51
C GLU A 70 3.29 -10.90 5.02
N ALA A 71 2.27 -10.77 5.87
CA ALA A 71 2.46 -10.80 7.32
C ALA A 71 2.81 -12.19 7.87
N VAL A 72 2.40 -13.27 7.20
CA VAL A 72 2.81 -14.64 7.57
C VAL A 72 4.24 -14.88 7.15
N GLU A 73 4.61 -14.50 5.93
CA GLU A 73 5.98 -14.63 5.40
C GLU A 73 6.99 -13.86 6.26
N ALA A 74 6.69 -12.62 6.64
CA ALA A 74 7.56 -11.82 7.51
C ALA A 74 7.73 -12.41 8.93
N VAL A 75 6.75 -13.18 9.41
CA VAL A 75 6.84 -13.88 10.71
C VAL A 75 7.66 -15.16 10.57
N GLU A 76 7.53 -15.89 9.46
CA GLU A 76 8.34 -17.08 9.18
C GLU A 76 9.82 -16.72 8.98
N GLU A 77 10.12 -15.64 8.23
CA GLU A 77 11.51 -15.15 8.06
C GLU A 77 12.15 -14.74 9.39
N ALA A 78 11.38 -14.09 10.28
CA ALA A 78 11.88 -13.69 11.60
C ALA A 78 12.16 -14.89 12.52
N ASP A 79 11.39 -15.98 12.41
CA ASP A 79 11.61 -17.22 13.16
C ASP A 79 12.83 -17.99 12.63
N GLU A 80 13.06 -17.97 11.30
CA GLU A 80 14.27 -18.52 10.68
C GLU A 80 15.54 -17.72 11.05
N GLU A 81 15.51 -16.38 10.99
CA GLU A 81 16.65 -15.54 11.41
C GLU A 81 17.02 -15.75 12.89
N ALA A 82 16.02 -15.87 13.78
CA ALA A 82 16.26 -16.11 15.19
C ALA A 82 16.93 -17.49 15.44
N ALA A 83 16.55 -18.51 14.69
CA ALA A 83 17.16 -19.84 14.78
C ALA A 83 18.60 -19.86 14.23
N GLU A 84 18.91 -19.05 13.21
CA GLU A 84 20.27 -18.89 12.69
C GLU A 84 21.19 -18.10 13.63
N GLU A 85 20.69 -17.06 14.31
CA GLU A 85 21.46 -16.33 15.33
C GLU A 85 21.76 -17.22 16.57
N GLU A 86 20.79 -18.01 17.04
CA GLU A 86 20.98 -18.88 18.22
C GLU A 86 22.02 -19.99 17.96
N THR A 87 22.06 -20.51 16.73
CA THR A 87 23.06 -21.52 16.32
C THR A 87 24.45 -20.93 16.03
N ALA A 88 24.53 -19.67 15.60
CA ALA A 88 25.79 -18.96 15.44
C ALA A 88 26.45 -18.63 16.80
N GLU A 89 25.67 -18.25 17.81
CA GLU A 89 26.19 -17.94 19.16
C GLU A 89 26.70 -19.20 19.89
N GLU A 90 26.09 -20.36 19.67
CA GLU A 90 26.56 -21.65 20.23
C GLU A 90 27.90 -22.11 19.63
N THR A 91 28.17 -21.83 18.34
CA THR A 91 29.42 -22.27 17.68
C THR A 91 30.63 -21.39 18.01
N GLU A 92 30.46 -20.08 18.17
CA GLU A 92 31.55 -19.18 18.61
C GLU A 92 31.94 -19.39 20.08
N ALA A 93 31.01 -19.86 20.94
CA ALA A 93 31.29 -20.15 22.34
C ALA A 93 32.15 -21.43 22.53
N GLU A 94 32.16 -22.35 21.56
CA GLU A 94 32.89 -23.61 21.62
C GLU A 94 34.36 -23.47 21.12
N GLU A 95 34.70 -22.47 20.30
CA GLU A 95 36.05 -22.31 19.70
C GLU A 95 37.10 -21.59 20.59
N VAL A 96 36.74 -21.12 21.79
CA VAL A 96 37.66 -20.31 22.66
C VAL A 96 38.41 -21.16 23.72
N GLN A 97 38.33 -22.50 23.68
CA GLN A 97 39.09 -23.39 24.57
C GLN A 97 40.17 -24.20 23.83
N ASP A 98 41.23 -23.54 23.37
CA ASP A 98 42.56 -24.17 23.18
C ASP A 98 43.70 -23.16 23.44
#